data_AF-A0AAD6NJI0-F1
#
_entry.id   AF-A0AAD6NJI0-F1
#
_cell.length_a   1.000
_cell.length_b   1.000
_cell.length_c   1.000
_cell.angle_alpha   90.00
_cell.angle_beta   90.00
_cell.angle_gamma   90.00
#
_symmetry.space_group_name_H-M   'P 1'
#
loop_
_entity.id
_entity.type
_entity.pdbx_description
1 polymer ?
#
loop_
_entity_poly.entity_id
_entity_poly.type
_entity_poly.pdbx_seq_one_letter_code
_entity_poly.pdbx_strand_id
1 'polypeptide(L)'
;MVTADQNSRLDSGAGQYDQIIAISEAMLNAQLETYYNIEPKLRVMKEKNVYIGTSVDAELLPPRVSIPVDRQKADRSSLFYHLRFKKAKFGYLSVPFYQYRPGGPGIAQVEVNDWEFVFKVTLEMKDVKEEQREEVKAMLRVAGDYSIQRLLLNFTMADTSNFVTELSRLKMPDGGKPPQGLIEALGGWVKGWTAAFNEIEDRLQGKTRIVDSSTGESTLIDAFCPILYHALAPNPEAVNPVAPTIPPTQVVQQTYQFVRPDQSVLKTTNRNCLLYTEMCGPNAKLPSPILFTEENGNFVTDDMPVTRRSDGGLDDTNILGTMCLDRNVLWGRHFIPYLNPIVKQTQVHLKNCEIHPDSEQRYRFSLAFGDDGVHTNSDDNYFLMQPMTGRDDQVRKEDDAGGRRLTLELKARSISQVIPKRGENKVRISGATTIAIYASEKGKGMGFATTGKWELSMEVKAVDDGRLYVDVVYPNNSPVSFTHWQGGESKLWRFDGHKAIAQMEDELRKNIEGLKDYLQHTFKNTLKEHQFILAGGGYFYMKNPVFTKKGDLLVELRYKGIPPDGKVSDYRRQQLSPQGGSGVDVPPEVNAESKIIDFNA
;
A
#
# COMPACT_ATOMS: atom_id res chain seq x y z
N MET A 1 15.92 -7.54 -1.58
CA MET A 1 14.48 -7.22 -1.57
C MET A 1 13.78 -8.25 -0.70
N VAL A 2 12.91 -7.86 0.24
CA VAL A 2 12.10 -8.82 1.02
C VAL A 2 11.38 -9.71 0.02
N THR A 3 11.81 -10.95 -0.13
CA THR A 3 11.63 -11.69 -1.38
C THR A 3 10.14 -11.75 -1.73
N ALA A 4 9.78 -11.31 -2.94
CA ALA A 4 8.45 -11.50 -3.53
C ALA A 4 8.05 -12.99 -3.71
N ASP A 5 8.76 -13.91 -3.05
CA ASP A 5 8.53 -15.36 -2.99
C ASP A 5 7.48 -15.76 -1.95
N GLN A 6 7.17 -14.86 -1.01
CA GLN A 6 6.29 -15.20 0.10
C GLN A 6 4.83 -15.01 -0.30
N ASN A 7 4.23 -16.10 -0.78
CA ASN A 7 2.84 -16.19 -1.24
C ASN A 7 1.78 -15.95 -0.14
N SER A 8 2.15 -15.75 1.13
CA SER A 8 1.24 -15.80 2.28
C SER A 8 1.18 -14.52 3.11
N ARG A 9 1.73 -13.38 2.65
CA ARG A 9 1.82 -12.18 3.51
C ARG A 9 0.47 -11.63 3.99
N LEU A 10 -0.60 -11.86 3.26
CA LEU A 10 -1.96 -11.46 3.62
C LEU A 10 -2.78 -12.59 4.26
N ASP A 11 -2.27 -13.82 4.28
CA ASP A 11 -3.00 -15.02 4.68
C ASP A 11 -2.48 -15.51 6.04
N SER A 12 -3.22 -15.29 7.12
CA SER A 12 -2.81 -15.72 8.46
C SER A 12 -2.91 -17.24 8.69
N GLY A 13 -3.29 -18.02 7.68
CA GLY A 13 -3.65 -19.44 7.80
C GLY A 13 -5.07 -19.66 8.33
N ALA A 14 -5.63 -18.68 9.06
CA ALA A 14 -7.03 -18.65 9.47
C ALA A 14 -7.93 -17.92 8.46
N GLY A 15 -7.34 -17.18 7.53
CA GLY A 15 -8.05 -16.40 6.52
C GLY A 15 -7.17 -15.31 5.93
N GLN A 16 -7.69 -14.65 4.90
CA GLN A 16 -6.98 -13.62 4.17
C GLN A 16 -7.47 -12.23 4.59
N TYR A 17 -6.51 -11.32 4.86
CA TYR A 17 -6.77 -9.90 5.06
C TYR A 17 -6.75 -9.16 3.73
N ASP A 18 -7.55 -8.11 3.64
CA ASP A 18 -7.64 -7.26 2.44
C ASP A 18 -6.43 -6.32 2.36
N GLN A 19 -5.97 -5.82 3.51
CA GLN A 19 -4.80 -4.94 3.61
C GLN A 19 -3.98 -5.23 4.86
N ILE A 20 -2.67 -4.98 4.77
CA ILE A 20 -1.78 -4.93 5.94
C ILE A 20 -0.85 -3.73 5.84
N ILE A 21 -0.77 -2.94 6.90
CA ILE A 21 0.28 -1.93 7.09
C ILE A 21 1.23 -2.45 8.16
N ALA A 22 2.51 -2.59 7.81
CA ALA A 22 3.55 -3.04 8.72
C ALA A 22 4.52 -1.89 9.00
N ILE A 23 4.68 -1.55 10.28
CA ILE A 23 5.58 -0.49 10.75
C ILE A 23 6.62 -1.09 11.67
N SER A 24 7.91 -1.01 11.32
CA SER A 24 8.96 -1.53 12.18
C SER A 24 9.23 -0.69 13.41
N GLU A 25 9.80 -1.30 14.46
CA GLU A 25 10.41 -0.61 15.59
C GLU A 25 11.36 0.50 15.15
N ALA A 26 12.22 0.28 14.14
CA ALA A 26 13.13 1.31 13.61
C ALA A 26 12.36 2.54 13.13
N MET A 27 11.27 2.31 12.40
CA MET A 27 10.44 3.38 11.85
C MET A 27 9.70 4.13 12.97
N LEU A 28 9.15 3.43 13.97
CA LEU A 28 8.56 4.04 15.17
C LEU A 28 9.59 4.87 15.94
N ASN A 29 10.79 4.33 16.15
CA ASN A 29 11.85 5.00 16.90
C ASN A 29 12.38 6.25 16.20
N ALA A 30 12.50 6.22 14.87
CA ALA A 30 12.86 7.41 14.09
C ALA A 30 11.80 8.51 14.20
N GLN A 31 10.52 8.13 14.23
CA GLN A 31 9.42 9.06 14.43
C GLN A 31 9.44 9.65 15.85
N LEU A 32 9.63 8.83 16.89
CA LEU A 32 9.79 9.29 18.28
C LEU A 32 10.98 10.25 18.46
N GLU A 33 12.10 9.98 17.78
CA GLU A 33 13.25 10.87 17.77
C GLU A 33 12.93 12.21 17.11
N THR A 34 12.14 12.21 16.03
CA THR A 34 11.63 13.44 15.40
C THR A 34 10.81 14.27 16.40
N TYR A 35 9.90 13.65 17.14
CA TYR A 35 9.14 14.33 18.20
C TYR A 35 10.03 14.92 19.29
N TYR A 36 10.99 14.14 19.79
CA TYR A 36 11.96 14.61 20.78
C TYR A 36 12.77 15.82 20.28
N ASN A 37 13.09 15.85 18.99
CA ASN A 37 13.83 16.94 18.36
C ASN A 37 12.96 18.20 18.17
N ILE A 38 11.64 18.09 18.08
CA ILE A 38 10.75 19.24 17.90
C ILE A 38 10.25 19.80 19.25
N GLU A 39 10.09 18.95 20.28
CA GLU A 39 9.56 19.37 21.59
C GLU A 39 10.64 19.36 22.69
N PRO A 40 11.22 20.53 23.07
CA PRO A 40 12.24 20.62 24.10
C PRO A 40 11.81 20.09 25.48
N LYS A 41 10.51 20.11 25.81
CA LYS A 41 10.02 19.57 27.09
C LYS A 41 10.27 18.06 27.22
N LEU A 42 10.35 17.33 26.11
CA LEU A 42 10.67 15.89 26.13
C LEU A 42 12.13 15.60 26.49
N ARG A 43 12.99 16.63 26.52
CA ARG A 43 14.43 16.47 26.75
C ARG A 43 14.83 16.61 28.22
N VAL A 44 13.92 17.09 29.07
CA VAL A 44 14.21 17.40 30.47
C VAL A 44 13.08 16.87 31.35
N MET A 45 13.45 16.20 32.44
CA MET A 45 12.52 15.81 33.50
C MET A 45 12.97 16.49 34.80
N LYS A 46 12.13 17.39 35.31
CA LYS A 46 12.39 18.14 36.54
C LYS A 46 11.16 18.08 37.43
N GLU A 47 11.26 17.33 38.52
CA GLU A 47 10.20 17.25 39.53
C GLU A 47 10.79 17.29 40.93
N LYS A 48 10.04 17.86 41.88
CA LYS A 48 10.40 17.88 43.29
C LYS A 48 9.15 17.62 44.12
N ASN A 49 9.18 16.57 44.92
CA ASN A 49 8.14 16.32 45.91
C ASN A 49 8.47 17.12 47.17
N VAL A 50 7.71 18.18 47.43
CA VAL A 50 7.97 19.11 48.54
C VAL A 50 7.76 18.43 49.90
N TYR A 51 6.87 17.43 50.00
CA TYR A 51 6.53 16.78 51.27
C TYR A 51 7.65 15.84 51.76
N ILE A 52 8.22 15.05 50.84
CA ILE A 52 9.27 14.08 51.16
C ILE A 52 10.66 14.53 50.74
N GLY A 53 10.81 15.67 50.07
CA GLY A 53 12.10 16.20 49.63
C GLY A 53 12.77 15.42 48.49
N THR A 54 12.10 14.41 47.92
CA THR A 54 12.62 13.67 46.77
C THR A 54 12.56 14.54 45.51
N SER A 55 13.50 14.35 44.59
CA SER A 55 13.57 15.14 43.36
C SER A 55 14.23 14.40 42.21
N VAL A 56 13.91 14.80 40.99
CA VAL A 56 14.62 14.42 39.78
C VAL A 56 14.99 15.68 39.01
N ASP A 57 16.24 15.77 38.57
CA ASP A 57 16.70 16.69 37.55
C ASP A 57 17.47 15.88 36.49
N ALA A 58 16.85 15.67 35.34
CA ALA A 58 17.34 14.78 34.30
C ALA A 58 17.35 15.42 32.93
N GLU A 59 18.40 15.13 32.16
CA GLU A 59 18.47 15.33 30.72
C GLU A 59 18.24 13.97 30.04
N LEU A 60 17.25 13.90 29.17
CA LEU A 60 16.81 12.68 28.51
C LEU A 60 17.43 12.56 27.11
N LEU A 61 17.66 11.35 26.65
CA LEU A 61 17.93 11.01 25.24
C LEU A 61 16.60 10.75 24.52
N PRO A 62 16.58 10.72 23.17
CA PRO A 62 15.40 10.30 22.42
C PRO A 62 14.86 8.96 22.95
N PRO A 63 13.55 8.91 23.28
CA PRO A 63 12.93 7.69 23.74
C PRO A 63 12.88 6.65 22.63
N ARG A 64 12.70 5.39 23.01
CA ARG A 64 12.51 4.29 22.06
C ARG A 64 11.36 3.40 22.50
N VAL A 65 10.86 2.62 21.57
CA VAL A 65 10.00 1.48 21.81
C VAL A 65 10.67 0.21 21.31
N SER A 66 10.41 -0.89 22.01
CA SER A 66 10.61 -2.23 21.48
C SER A 66 9.27 -2.98 21.51
N ILE A 67 9.08 -3.82 20.51
CA ILE A 67 7.89 -4.62 20.30
C ILE A 67 8.13 -6.00 20.93
N PRO A 68 7.30 -6.42 21.91
CA PRO A 68 7.45 -7.73 22.52
C PRO A 68 7.18 -8.83 21.49
N VAL A 69 8.04 -9.85 21.48
CA VAL A 69 7.99 -11.01 20.57
C VAL A 69 7.71 -12.32 21.30
N ASP A 70 6.95 -12.26 22.40
CA ASP A 70 6.59 -13.46 23.16
C ASP A 70 5.50 -14.25 22.42
N ARG A 71 5.91 -15.30 21.71
CA ARG A 71 5.03 -16.17 20.89
C ARG A 71 3.89 -16.81 21.69
N GLN A 72 4.04 -16.95 23.00
CA GLN A 72 3.06 -17.63 23.84
C GLN A 72 2.10 -16.66 24.53
N LYS A 73 2.44 -15.37 24.61
CA LYS A 73 1.58 -14.39 25.27
C LYS A 73 0.69 -13.69 24.25
N ALA A 74 -0.59 -13.67 24.55
CA ALA A 74 -1.62 -13.00 23.76
C ALA A 74 -1.53 -11.46 23.77
N ASP A 75 -0.58 -10.88 24.52
CA ASP A 75 -0.48 -9.44 24.63
C ASP A 75 0.17 -8.82 23.39
N ARG A 76 -0.69 -8.44 22.47
CA ARG A 76 -0.39 -7.86 21.17
C ARG A 76 -0.72 -6.37 21.10
N SER A 77 -1.14 -5.81 22.22
CA SER A 77 -1.60 -4.42 22.36
C SER A 77 -0.65 -3.61 23.23
N SER A 78 0.59 -4.08 23.46
CA SER A 78 1.54 -3.39 24.30
C SER A 78 2.94 -3.38 23.71
N LEU A 79 3.68 -2.35 24.08
CA LEU A 79 5.08 -2.13 23.74
C LEU A 79 5.90 -1.95 25.00
N PHE A 80 7.21 -2.12 24.91
CA PHE A 80 8.14 -1.66 25.93
C PHE A 80 8.61 -0.26 25.55
N TYR A 81 8.38 0.71 26.42
CA TYR A 81 8.87 2.07 26.28
C TYR A 81 10.19 2.23 27.02
N HIS A 82 11.20 2.72 26.32
CA HIS A 82 12.56 2.93 26.80
C HIS A 82 12.75 4.42 27.11
N LEU A 83 12.62 4.77 28.39
CA LEU A 83 12.98 6.09 28.89
C LEU A 83 14.49 6.13 29.15
N ARG A 84 15.19 6.97 28.38
CA ARG A 84 16.66 6.97 28.34
C ARG A 84 17.19 8.27 28.93
N PHE A 85 18.00 8.15 29.97
CA PHE A 85 18.63 9.26 30.66
C PHE A 85 20.03 9.47 30.08
N LYS A 86 20.32 10.67 29.58
CA LYS A 86 21.69 11.06 29.26
C LYS A 86 22.48 11.28 30.55
N LYS A 87 21.90 12.09 31.44
CA LYS A 87 22.36 12.32 32.81
C LYS A 87 21.17 12.62 33.70
N ALA A 88 21.21 12.18 34.95
CA ALA A 88 20.17 12.50 35.91
C ALA A 88 20.73 12.61 37.33
N LYS A 89 20.12 13.49 38.12
CA LYS A 89 20.33 13.61 39.55
C LYS A 89 19.04 13.29 40.26
N PHE A 90 19.05 12.22 41.06
CA PHE A 90 17.91 11.74 41.81
C PHE A 90 18.12 11.97 43.30
N GLY A 91 17.18 12.63 43.96
CA GLY A 91 17.04 12.67 45.41
C GLY A 91 15.98 11.66 45.84
N TYR A 92 16.35 10.65 46.62
CA TYR A 92 15.46 9.54 47.01
C TYR A 92 15.54 9.27 48.52
N LEU A 93 14.53 8.59 49.07
CA LEU A 93 14.52 8.18 50.47
C LEU A 93 15.52 7.03 50.69
N SER A 94 16.56 7.26 51.49
CA SER A 94 17.56 6.24 51.84
C SER A 94 17.12 5.34 53.00
N VAL A 95 16.02 5.69 53.65
CA VAL A 95 15.39 4.94 54.74
C VAL A 95 13.92 4.66 54.40
N PRO A 96 13.32 3.60 54.96
CA PRO A 96 11.89 3.34 54.78
C PRO A 96 11.03 4.54 55.19
N PHE A 97 9.89 4.74 54.51
CA PHE A 97 9.02 5.91 54.73
C PHE A 97 8.61 6.12 56.19
N TYR A 98 8.38 5.06 56.96
CA TYR A 98 8.01 5.15 58.39
C TYR A 98 9.14 5.63 59.31
N GLN A 99 10.38 5.68 58.81
CA GLN A 99 11.54 6.22 59.53
C GLN A 99 11.89 7.65 59.08
N TYR A 100 11.26 8.15 58.02
CA TYR A 100 11.53 9.47 57.48
C TYR A 100 11.00 10.57 58.41
N ARG A 101 11.85 11.57 58.69
CA ARG A 101 11.47 12.81 59.36
C ARG A 101 11.76 13.98 58.40
N PRO A 102 10.79 14.87 58.14
CA PRO A 102 11.04 16.08 57.36
C PRO A 102 12.26 16.85 57.91
N GLY A 103 13.27 17.09 57.06
CA GLY A 103 14.51 17.78 57.43
C GLY A 103 15.58 16.91 58.12
N GLY A 104 15.35 15.61 58.33
CA GLY A 104 16.34 14.67 58.87
C GLY A 104 17.26 14.03 57.80
N PRO A 105 18.32 13.30 58.22
CA PRO A 105 19.15 12.50 57.33
C PRO A 105 18.32 11.32 56.78
N GLY A 106 17.66 11.53 55.66
CA GLY A 106 16.84 10.51 55.00
C GLY A 106 16.75 10.65 53.48
N ILE A 107 17.32 11.71 52.92
CA ILE A 107 17.38 11.92 51.47
C ILE A 107 18.82 11.72 51.01
N ALA A 108 19.03 10.63 50.28
CA ALA A 108 20.26 10.42 49.54
C ALA A 108 20.12 11.03 48.15
N GLN A 109 21.26 11.42 47.58
CA GLN A 109 21.34 11.83 46.18
C GLN A 109 22.22 10.85 45.42
N VAL A 110 21.84 10.57 44.18
CA VAL A 110 22.67 9.83 43.24
C VAL A 110 22.66 10.54 41.90
N GLU A 111 23.83 10.62 41.29
CA GLU A 111 24.00 11.06 39.91
C GLU A 111 24.26 9.85 39.05
N VAL A 112 23.56 9.77 37.92
CA VAL A 112 23.61 8.62 37.02
C VAL A 112 23.74 9.11 35.58
N ASN A 113 24.41 8.31 34.76
CA ASN A 113 24.56 8.55 33.34
C ASN A 113 24.13 7.31 32.57
N ASP A 114 23.59 7.52 31.38
CA ASP A 114 23.19 6.45 30.43
C ASP A 114 22.24 5.41 31.03
N TRP A 115 21.41 5.81 32.00
CA TRP A 115 20.37 4.95 32.54
C TRP A 115 19.26 4.73 31.51
N GLU A 116 18.71 3.52 31.51
CA GLU A 116 17.57 3.18 30.68
C GLU A 116 16.53 2.49 31.54
N PHE A 117 15.38 3.15 31.70
CA PHE A 117 14.25 2.65 32.43
C PHE A 117 13.19 2.18 31.44
N VAL A 118 12.94 0.86 31.42
CA VAL A 118 12.05 0.24 30.45
C VAL A 118 10.78 -0.22 31.14
N PHE A 119 9.63 0.25 30.68
CA PHE A 119 8.33 -0.14 31.23
C PHE A 119 7.34 -0.41 30.12
N LYS A 120 6.27 -1.10 30.45
CA LYS A 120 5.25 -1.50 29.49
C LYS A 120 4.24 -0.37 29.28
N VAL A 121 3.90 -0.11 28.03
CA VAL A 121 2.84 0.83 27.63
C VAL A 121 1.84 0.12 26.73
N THR A 122 0.57 0.51 26.84
CA THR A 122 -0.51 -0.06 26.02
C THR A 122 -0.73 0.80 24.78
N LEU A 123 -1.06 0.17 23.66
CA LEU A 123 -1.50 0.81 22.44
C LEU A 123 -3.01 0.99 22.48
N GLU A 124 -3.48 2.22 22.24
CA GLU A 124 -4.90 2.55 22.28
C GLU A 124 -5.34 3.20 20.97
N MET A 125 -6.43 2.70 20.41
CA MET A 125 -7.15 3.37 19.33
C MET A 125 -8.14 4.35 19.94
N LYS A 126 -8.02 5.63 19.58
CA LYS A 126 -8.99 6.68 19.96
C LYS A 126 -9.61 7.29 18.71
N ASP A 127 -10.90 7.56 18.78
CA ASP A 127 -11.57 8.37 17.76
C ASP A 127 -10.99 9.79 17.76
N VAL A 128 -10.78 10.35 16.57
CA VAL A 128 -10.39 11.74 16.40
C VAL A 128 -11.61 12.62 16.69
N LYS A 129 -11.44 13.60 17.57
CA LYS A 129 -12.52 14.54 17.94
C LYS A 129 -12.92 15.39 16.75
N GLU A 130 -14.18 15.85 16.75
CA GLU A 130 -14.75 16.63 15.65
C GLU A 130 -13.94 17.90 15.34
N GLU A 131 -13.31 18.53 16.34
CA GLU A 131 -12.52 19.75 16.13
C GLU A 131 -11.25 19.54 15.29
N GLN A 132 -10.66 18.34 15.34
CA GLN A 132 -9.46 17.98 14.57
C GLN A 132 -9.81 17.30 13.24
N ARG A 133 -11.08 16.92 13.07
CA ARG A 133 -11.50 16.01 12.02
C ARG A 133 -11.20 16.55 10.62
N GLU A 134 -11.49 17.82 10.36
CA GLU A 134 -11.30 18.42 9.03
C GLU A 134 -9.82 18.53 8.64
N GLU A 135 -8.93 18.83 9.58
CA GLU A 135 -7.48 18.85 9.35
C GLU A 135 -6.96 17.45 9.03
N VAL A 136 -7.37 16.46 9.82
CA VAL A 136 -6.96 15.06 9.61
C VAL A 136 -7.57 14.50 8.32
N LYS A 137 -8.81 14.86 7.96
CA LYS A 137 -9.40 14.52 6.65
C LYS A 137 -8.60 15.12 5.50
N ALA A 138 -8.20 16.38 5.60
CA ALA A 138 -7.39 17.05 4.59
C ALA A 138 -6.02 16.37 4.41
N MET A 139 -5.42 15.90 5.51
CA MET A 139 -4.19 15.11 5.47
C MET A 139 -4.41 13.74 4.82
N LEU A 140 -5.43 12.97 5.25
CA LEU A 140 -5.69 11.61 4.75
C LEU A 140 -6.14 11.58 3.29
N ARG A 141 -6.76 12.66 2.81
CA ARG A 141 -7.27 12.82 1.43
C ARG A 141 -8.29 11.75 1.02
N VAL A 142 -8.88 11.06 1.98
CA VAL A 142 -10.00 10.15 1.73
C VAL A 142 -11.24 11.03 1.54
N ALA A 143 -11.92 10.90 0.40
CA ALA A 143 -13.20 11.58 0.16
C ALA A 143 -14.32 10.88 0.96
N GLY A 144 -15.48 11.52 1.12
CA GLY A 144 -16.68 10.87 1.68
C GLY A 144 -16.80 10.82 3.20
N ASP A 145 -17.78 10.02 3.64
CA ASP A 145 -18.14 9.87 5.05
C ASP A 145 -17.41 8.69 5.70
N TYR A 146 -16.56 8.99 6.67
CA TYR A 146 -15.82 8.02 7.47
C TYR A 146 -15.59 8.55 8.89
N SER A 147 -15.40 7.65 9.84
CA SER A 147 -14.81 7.98 11.13
C SER A 147 -13.29 7.93 11.02
N ILE A 148 -12.60 8.73 11.82
CA ILE A 148 -11.14 8.68 11.88
C ILE A 148 -10.73 8.19 13.25
N GLN A 149 -9.87 7.18 13.28
CA GLN A 149 -9.21 6.71 14.48
C GLN A 149 -7.72 6.97 14.40
N ARG A 150 -7.10 7.17 15.56
CA ARG A 150 -5.64 7.26 15.68
C ARG A 150 -5.13 6.27 16.70
N LEU A 151 -4.00 5.65 16.41
CA LEU A 151 -3.30 4.81 17.37
C LEU A 151 -2.31 5.63 18.18
N LEU A 152 -2.39 5.50 19.51
CA LEU A 152 -1.56 6.22 20.47
C LEU A 152 -0.84 5.26 21.41
N LEU A 153 0.31 5.71 21.93
CA LEU A 153 0.91 5.15 23.13
C LEU A 153 0.13 5.68 24.34
N ASN A 154 -0.59 4.80 25.02
CA ASN A 154 -1.33 5.15 26.23
C ASN A 154 -0.44 4.99 27.46
N PHE A 155 -0.01 6.13 28.00
CA PHE A 155 0.78 6.18 29.22
C PHE A 155 -0.05 6.22 30.51
N THR A 156 -1.37 6.43 30.46
CA THR A 156 -2.25 6.35 31.64
C THR A 156 -2.28 4.93 32.22
N MET A 157 -2.14 3.92 31.35
CA MET A 157 -2.06 2.51 31.70
C MET A 157 -0.63 1.99 31.79
N ALA A 158 0.37 2.88 31.77
CA ALA A 158 1.76 2.47 31.87
C ALA A 158 2.03 1.79 33.22
N ASP A 159 2.58 0.59 33.19
CA ASP A 159 2.97 -0.14 34.39
C ASP A 159 4.39 0.26 34.80
N THR A 160 4.54 1.49 35.31
CA THR A 160 5.82 2.03 35.76
C THR A 160 6.32 1.38 37.05
N SER A 161 5.42 0.74 37.81
CA SER A 161 5.74 0.02 39.04
C SER A 161 6.38 -1.35 38.76
N ASN A 162 5.93 -2.04 37.70
CA ASN A 162 6.52 -3.31 37.26
C ASN A 162 7.36 -3.13 35.99
N PHE A 163 8.38 -2.26 36.09
CA PHE A 163 9.32 -2.04 35.00
C PHE A 163 10.10 -3.33 34.65
N VAL A 164 10.54 -3.42 33.40
CA VAL A 164 11.16 -4.61 32.80
C VAL A 164 12.64 -4.62 33.14
N THR A 165 13.00 -5.34 34.20
CA THR A 165 14.36 -5.31 34.77
C THR A 165 15.42 -5.79 33.79
N GLU A 166 15.11 -6.80 32.97
CA GLU A 166 16.02 -7.40 31.99
C GLU A 166 16.30 -6.51 30.76
N LEU A 167 15.40 -5.57 30.45
CA LEU A 167 15.60 -4.58 29.40
C LEU A 167 16.14 -3.25 29.95
N SER A 168 15.95 -3.00 31.24
CA SER A 168 16.42 -1.80 31.91
C SER A 168 17.92 -1.85 32.20
N ARG A 169 18.59 -0.70 32.08
CA ARG A 169 20.00 -0.52 32.41
C ARG A 169 20.12 0.49 33.54
N LEU A 170 19.91 0.01 34.76
CA LEU A 170 19.96 0.82 35.99
C LEU A 170 21.18 0.40 36.82
N LYS A 171 22.38 0.84 36.43
CA LYS A 171 23.62 0.54 37.17
C LYS A 171 24.01 1.71 38.06
N MET A 172 24.18 1.48 39.35
CA MET A 172 24.68 2.52 40.26
C MET A 172 26.15 2.86 39.95
N PRO A 173 26.65 4.05 40.33
CA PRO A 173 28.05 4.44 40.09
C PRO A 173 29.10 3.47 40.67
N ASP A 174 28.75 2.77 41.75
CA ASP A 174 29.57 1.73 42.40
C ASP A 174 29.40 0.33 41.76
N GLY A 175 28.60 0.21 40.70
CA GLY A 175 28.24 -1.05 40.05
C GLY A 175 27.13 -1.83 40.77
N GLY A 176 26.61 -1.33 41.89
CA GLY A 176 25.53 -1.93 42.65
C GLY A 176 24.17 -1.86 41.94
N LYS A 177 23.21 -2.61 42.49
CA LYS A 177 21.79 -2.47 42.10
C LYS A 177 21.21 -1.21 42.75
N PRO A 178 20.28 -0.50 42.09
CA PRO A 178 19.61 0.64 42.69
C PRO A 178 18.87 0.22 43.97
N PRO A 179 18.93 1.03 45.04
CA PRO A 179 18.15 0.76 46.24
C PRO A 179 16.65 0.85 45.95
N GLN A 180 15.86 0.05 46.66
CA GLN A 180 14.42 -0.04 46.46
C GLN A 180 13.71 1.32 46.51
N GLY A 181 14.08 2.20 47.47
CA GLY A 181 13.51 3.54 47.58
C GLY A 181 13.77 4.45 46.37
N LEU A 182 14.88 4.22 45.63
CA LEU A 182 15.15 4.93 44.38
C LEU A 182 14.28 4.39 43.23
N ILE A 183 14.08 3.08 43.16
CA ILE A 183 13.19 2.45 42.17
C ILE A 183 11.74 2.92 42.36
N GLU A 184 11.26 2.97 43.60
CA GLU A 184 9.92 3.47 43.94
C GLU A 184 9.77 4.95 43.59
N ALA A 185 10.77 5.77 43.93
CA ALA A 185 10.78 7.19 43.56
C ALA A 185 10.79 7.37 42.04
N LEU A 186 11.58 6.57 41.31
CA LEU A 186 11.64 6.58 39.85
C LEU A 186 10.29 6.23 39.23
N GLY A 187 9.62 5.17 39.69
CA GLY A 187 8.27 4.82 39.22
C GLY A 187 7.26 5.96 39.44
N GLY A 188 7.37 6.66 40.57
CA GLY A 188 6.57 7.84 40.91
C GLY A 188 6.83 9.04 39.99
N TRP A 189 8.09 9.40 39.74
CA TRP A 189 8.45 10.50 38.83
C TRP A 189 8.11 10.18 37.38
N VAL A 190 8.33 8.94 36.93
CA VAL A 190 7.93 8.53 35.59
C VAL A 190 6.42 8.64 35.45
N LYS A 191 5.64 8.31 36.49
CA LYS A 191 4.19 8.51 36.49
C LYS A 191 3.78 9.99 36.46
N GLY A 192 4.51 10.87 37.15
CA GLY A 192 4.31 12.33 37.07
C GLY A 192 4.63 12.87 35.67
N TRP A 193 5.77 12.45 35.12
CA TRP A 193 6.22 12.81 33.79
C TRP A 193 5.28 12.29 32.69
N THR A 194 4.75 11.07 32.82
CA THR A 194 3.75 10.55 31.88
C THR A 194 2.40 11.27 32.01
N ALA A 195 2.05 11.78 33.19
CA ALA A 195 0.88 12.65 33.32
C ALA A 195 1.04 13.96 32.53
N ALA A 196 2.26 14.48 32.40
CA ALA A 196 2.54 15.63 31.53
C ALA A 196 2.29 15.33 30.05
N PHE A 197 2.50 14.08 29.58
CA PHE A 197 2.05 13.69 28.25
C PHE A 197 0.53 13.82 28.14
N ASN A 198 -0.23 13.28 29.10
CA ASN A 198 -1.69 13.37 29.06
C ASN A 198 -2.19 14.84 29.10
N GLU A 199 -1.51 15.72 29.85
CA GLU A 199 -1.82 17.15 29.83
C GLU A 199 -1.55 17.78 28.45
N ILE A 200 -0.45 17.41 27.80
CA ILE A 200 -0.19 17.78 26.40
C ILE A 200 -1.30 17.21 25.51
N GLU A 201 -1.82 16.00 25.80
CA GLU A 201 -2.90 15.35 25.04
C GLU A 201 -4.17 16.18 25.12
N ASP A 202 -4.58 16.50 26.34
CA ASP A 202 -5.79 17.26 26.62
C ASP A 202 -5.71 18.69 26.06
N ARG A 203 -4.54 19.35 26.14
CA ARG A 203 -4.33 20.70 25.61
C ARG A 203 -4.39 20.74 24.08
N LEU A 204 -3.89 19.70 23.41
CA LEU A 204 -3.94 19.59 21.96
C LEU A 204 -5.30 19.12 21.45
N GLN A 205 -5.99 18.28 22.23
CA GLN A 205 -7.35 17.84 21.95
C GLN A 205 -8.42 18.87 22.31
N GLY A 206 -8.05 19.96 22.99
CA GLY A 206 -9.00 20.91 23.54
C GLY A 206 -8.38 22.26 23.84
N LYS A 207 -8.70 23.25 23.01
CA LYS A 207 -8.82 24.67 23.39
C LYS A 207 -7.58 25.52 23.63
N THR A 208 -6.46 25.37 22.91
CA THR A 208 -5.61 26.56 22.73
C THR A 208 -4.87 26.56 21.41
N ARG A 209 -5.34 27.36 20.46
CA ARG A 209 -4.41 28.03 19.54
C ARG A 209 -3.41 28.75 20.43
N ILE A 210 -2.19 28.24 20.53
CA ILE A 210 -1.07 29.07 20.98
C ILE A 210 -0.83 30.02 19.80
N VAL A 211 -1.51 31.16 19.83
CA VAL A 211 -1.10 32.29 19.02
C VAL A 211 0.17 32.78 19.70
N ASP A 212 1.31 32.54 19.06
CA ASP A 212 2.52 33.24 19.45
C ASP A 212 2.23 34.73 19.35
N SER A 213 2.20 35.41 20.49
CA SER A 213 1.82 36.81 20.58
C SER A 213 2.78 37.74 19.83
N SER A 214 3.96 37.25 19.44
CA SER A 214 4.95 38.00 18.68
C SER A 214 4.82 37.85 17.16
N THR A 215 4.25 36.74 16.68
CA THR A 215 4.16 36.44 15.22
C THR A 215 2.72 36.35 14.72
N GLY A 216 1.73 36.21 15.60
CA GLY A 216 0.32 36.03 15.22
C GLY A 216 0.03 34.69 14.54
N GLU A 217 1.03 33.81 14.41
CA GLU A 217 0.87 32.51 13.79
C GLU A 217 0.42 31.47 14.80
N SER A 218 -0.56 30.67 14.38
CA SER A 218 -1.09 29.53 15.12
C SER A 218 -0.40 28.27 14.60
N THR A 219 0.55 27.72 15.35
CA THR A 219 1.20 26.44 15.02
C THR A 219 0.50 25.34 15.82
N LEU A 220 -0.38 24.58 15.16
CA LEU A 220 -0.85 23.29 15.69
C LEU A 220 0.29 22.30 15.53
N ILE A 221 1.11 22.17 16.58
CA ILE A 221 2.05 21.06 16.67
C ILE A 221 1.25 19.91 17.27
N ASP A 222 0.88 18.93 16.44
CA ASP A 222 0.44 17.61 16.92
C ASP A 222 1.60 16.98 17.72
N ALA A 223 1.74 17.33 18.99
CA ALA A 223 2.86 16.88 19.84
C ALA A 223 2.66 15.45 20.39
N PHE A 224 1.62 14.75 19.94
CA PHE A 224 1.55 13.31 20.11
C PHE A 224 2.29 12.63 18.99
N CYS A 225 2.82 11.43 19.27
CA CYS A 225 3.25 10.49 18.27
C CYS A 225 2.06 9.60 17.90
N PRO A 226 1.04 10.08 17.14
CA PRO A 226 0.14 9.13 16.49
C PRO A 226 1.05 8.20 15.72
N ILE A 227 0.82 6.91 15.89
CA ILE A 227 1.58 5.91 15.15
C ILE A 227 1.00 5.79 13.75
N LEU A 228 -0.32 5.91 13.64
CA LEU A 228 -1.09 5.83 12.41
C LEU A 228 -2.48 6.45 12.60
N TYR A 229 -3.01 7.04 11.53
CA TYR A 229 -4.41 7.43 11.39
C TYR A 229 -5.13 6.48 10.44
N HIS A 230 -6.35 6.07 10.77
CA HIS A 230 -7.20 5.21 9.95
C HIS A 230 -8.53 5.88 9.67
N ALA A 231 -8.94 5.87 8.39
CA ALA A 231 -10.29 6.21 7.99
C ALA A 231 -11.14 4.93 7.99
N LEU A 232 -12.07 4.80 8.93
CA LEU A 232 -12.99 3.67 9.02
C LEU A 232 -14.30 4.00 8.32
N ALA A 233 -14.69 3.14 7.39
CA ALA A 233 -15.93 3.29 6.64
C ALA A 233 -16.76 2.01 6.70
N PRO A 234 -17.91 2.00 7.40
CA PRO A 234 -18.79 0.83 7.44
C PRO A 234 -19.32 0.43 6.05
N ASN A 235 -19.48 1.42 5.17
CA ASN A 235 -19.89 1.23 3.78
C ASN A 235 -18.86 1.86 2.83
N PRO A 236 -17.77 1.15 2.49
CA PRO A 236 -16.67 1.70 1.71
C PRO A 236 -17.11 2.16 0.31
N GLU A 237 -18.13 1.55 -0.27
CA GLU A 237 -18.68 1.92 -1.58
C GLU A 237 -19.38 3.29 -1.58
N ALA A 238 -19.87 3.74 -0.42
CA ALA A 238 -20.51 5.05 -0.27
C ALA A 238 -19.50 6.21 -0.07
N VAL A 239 -18.25 5.89 0.28
CA VAL A 239 -17.21 6.88 0.60
C VAL A 239 -16.81 7.65 -0.65
N ASN A 240 -16.62 6.96 -1.76
CA ASN A 240 -16.53 7.66 -3.04
C ASN A 240 -17.06 6.74 -4.15
N PRO A 241 -18.26 7.00 -4.68
CA PRO A 241 -18.82 6.15 -5.74
C PRO A 241 -18.02 6.23 -7.04
N VAL A 242 -17.17 7.27 -7.18
CA VAL A 242 -16.39 7.54 -8.39
C VAL A 242 -14.91 7.20 -8.20
N ALA A 243 -14.40 7.27 -6.96
CA ALA A 243 -13.04 6.87 -6.62
C ALA A 243 -12.96 5.59 -5.80
N PRO A 244 -12.10 4.66 -6.20
CA PRO A 244 -11.71 3.57 -5.33
C PRO A 244 -10.80 4.11 -4.20
N THR A 245 -11.39 4.63 -3.13
CA THR A 245 -10.73 4.59 -1.83
C THR A 245 -10.95 3.20 -1.26
N ILE A 246 -9.97 2.67 -0.54
CA ILE A 246 -10.12 1.37 0.11
C ILE A 246 -10.06 1.57 1.64
N PRO A 247 -11.02 2.33 2.20
CA PRO A 247 -11.06 2.53 3.63
C PRO A 247 -11.38 1.19 4.31
N PRO A 248 -10.69 0.85 5.41
CA PRO A 248 -11.02 -0.33 6.17
C PRO A 248 -12.43 -0.26 6.78
N THR A 249 -13.12 -1.40 6.77
CA THR A 249 -14.36 -1.64 7.50
C THR A 249 -14.08 -2.20 8.89
N GLN A 250 -12.97 -2.93 9.05
CA GLN A 250 -12.49 -3.48 10.32
C GLN A 250 -10.96 -3.42 10.35
N VAL A 251 -10.40 -3.11 11.52
CA VAL A 251 -8.94 -3.06 11.76
C VAL A 251 -8.64 -3.83 13.03
N VAL A 252 -7.57 -4.60 13.01
CA VAL A 252 -6.95 -5.14 14.22
C VAL A 252 -5.45 -4.95 14.17
N GLN A 253 -4.86 -4.67 15.33
CA GLN A 253 -3.43 -4.52 15.50
C GLN A 253 -2.81 -5.78 16.10
N GLN A 254 -1.57 -6.08 15.72
CA GLN A 254 -0.77 -7.10 16.40
C GLN A 254 0.72 -6.84 16.28
N THR A 255 1.49 -7.32 17.25
CA THR A 255 2.94 -7.38 17.16
C THR A 255 3.38 -8.54 16.25
N TYR A 256 4.47 -8.35 15.51
CA TYR A 256 5.01 -9.34 14.59
C TYR A 256 6.53 -9.40 14.70
N GLN A 257 7.05 -10.60 14.93
CA GLN A 257 8.47 -10.84 15.08
C GLN A 257 9.16 -10.87 13.72
N PHE A 258 10.30 -10.18 13.62
CA PHE A 258 11.18 -10.34 12.47
C PHE A 258 11.96 -11.65 12.57
N VAL A 259 12.04 -12.38 11.45
CA VAL A 259 12.68 -13.70 11.38
C VAL A 259 13.80 -13.66 10.37
N ARG A 260 15.05 -13.80 10.82
CA ARG A 260 16.18 -13.82 9.89
C ARG A 260 16.14 -15.07 9.00
N PRO A 261 16.64 -15.00 7.75
CA PRO A 261 16.75 -16.17 6.87
C PRO A 261 17.59 -17.30 7.46
N ASP A 262 18.57 -16.99 8.31
CA ASP A 262 19.40 -17.95 9.03
C ASP A 262 18.70 -18.57 10.27
N GLN A 263 17.42 -18.24 10.48
CA GLN A 263 16.56 -18.69 11.58
C GLN A 263 17.09 -18.34 12.98
N SER A 264 18.11 -17.48 13.10
CA SER A 264 18.52 -16.97 14.39
C SER A 264 17.49 -15.96 14.88
N VAL A 265 16.77 -16.32 15.96
CA VAL A 265 15.87 -15.39 16.63
C VAL A 265 16.73 -14.37 17.39
N LEU A 266 16.83 -13.17 16.83
CA LEU A 266 17.43 -12.04 17.54
C LEU A 266 16.45 -11.59 18.63
N LYS A 267 16.89 -11.64 19.90
CA LYS A 267 16.07 -11.24 21.06
C LYS A 267 15.65 -9.77 21.04
N THR A 268 16.40 -8.92 20.35
CA THR A 268 16.12 -7.50 20.19
C THR A 268 16.54 -7.07 18.79
N THR A 269 15.57 -6.65 17.98
CA THR A 269 15.83 -6.06 16.67
C THR A 269 14.95 -4.86 16.51
N ASN A 270 15.46 -3.78 15.94
CA ASN A 270 14.61 -2.68 15.48
C ASN A 270 13.73 -3.10 14.27
N ARG A 271 13.50 -4.39 14.04
CA ARG A 271 12.88 -4.96 12.84
C ARG A 271 11.55 -5.65 13.12
N ASN A 272 11.23 -5.93 14.38
CA ASN A 272 9.87 -6.35 14.71
C ASN A 272 8.90 -5.27 14.24
N CYS A 273 7.70 -5.69 13.85
CA CYS A 273 6.69 -4.83 13.28
C CYS A 273 5.46 -4.76 14.17
N LEU A 274 4.82 -3.60 14.15
CA LEU A 274 3.41 -3.46 14.46
C LEU A 274 2.65 -3.63 13.14
N LEU A 275 1.77 -4.63 13.09
CA LEU A 275 0.91 -4.87 11.94
C LEU A 275 -0.47 -4.31 12.22
N TYR A 276 -0.99 -3.57 11.25
CA TYR A 276 -2.39 -3.20 11.13
C TYR A 276 -2.97 -4.06 10.04
N THR A 277 -3.88 -4.94 10.40
CA THR A 277 -4.46 -5.91 9.49
C THR A 277 -5.93 -5.56 9.31
N GLU A 278 -6.34 -5.35 8.07
CA GLU A 278 -7.58 -4.67 7.75
C GLU A 278 -8.44 -5.49 6.79
N MET A 279 -9.75 -5.34 6.95
CA MET A 279 -10.76 -5.78 5.99
C MET A 279 -11.38 -4.56 5.34
N CYS A 280 -11.70 -4.66 4.05
CA CYS A 280 -12.18 -3.55 3.22
C CYS A 280 -13.45 -3.89 2.45
N GLY A 281 -13.95 -5.13 2.55
CA GLY A 281 -15.24 -5.52 1.97
C GLY A 281 -16.43 -5.12 2.83
N PRO A 282 -17.59 -4.84 2.21
CA PRO A 282 -18.85 -4.75 2.94
C PRO A 282 -19.10 -6.09 3.65
N ASN A 283 -19.37 -6.05 4.96
CA ASN A 283 -19.54 -7.24 5.81
C ASN A 283 -18.35 -8.19 5.89
N ALA A 284 -17.16 -7.78 5.42
CA ALA A 284 -15.96 -8.58 5.58
C ALA A 284 -15.66 -8.77 7.06
N LYS A 285 -15.34 -10.01 7.47
CA LYS A 285 -15.05 -10.36 8.86
C LYS A 285 -13.56 -10.57 9.04
N LEU A 286 -13.02 -10.08 10.15
CA LEU A 286 -11.65 -10.42 10.54
C LEU A 286 -11.47 -11.94 10.62
N PRO A 287 -10.39 -12.49 10.02
CA PRO A 287 -9.98 -13.87 10.22
C PRO A 287 -9.85 -14.21 11.72
N SER A 288 -10.21 -15.45 12.10
CA SER A 288 -10.11 -15.91 13.49
C SER A 288 -9.55 -17.35 13.53
N PRO A 289 -8.45 -17.60 14.27
CA PRO A 289 -7.74 -16.66 15.14
C PRO A 289 -6.91 -15.62 14.36
N ILE A 290 -6.75 -14.43 14.95
CA ILE A 290 -5.96 -13.31 14.41
C ILE A 290 -4.49 -13.58 14.71
N LEU A 291 -3.83 -14.45 13.94
CA LEU A 291 -2.43 -14.83 14.20
C LEU A 291 -1.61 -14.88 12.90
N PHE A 292 -0.91 -13.80 12.58
CA PHE A 292 0.25 -13.95 11.70
C PHE A 292 1.35 -14.71 12.44
N THR A 293 2.01 -15.61 11.71
CA THR A 293 3.13 -16.41 12.20
C THR A 293 4.37 -16.15 11.35
N GLU A 294 5.48 -16.74 11.73
CA GLU A 294 6.76 -16.63 11.01
C GLU A 294 6.70 -17.17 9.58
N GLU A 295 5.74 -18.04 9.29
CA GLU A 295 5.50 -18.63 7.97
C GLU A 295 4.99 -17.61 6.95
N ASN A 296 4.53 -16.44 7.42
CA ASN A 296 4.12 -15.32 6.58
C ASN A 296 5.29 -14.46 6.09
N GLY A 297 6.46 -14.68 6.70
CA GLY A 297 7.73 -13.99 6.43
C GLY A 297 7.74 -12.50 6.75
N ASN A 298 8.88 -11.90 6.46
CA ASN A 298 9.14 -10.54 6.91
C ASN A 298 8.38 -9.50 6.10
N PHE A 299 8.04 -8.40 6.77
CA PHE A 299 7.51 -7.17 6.16
C PHE A 299 8.58 -6.09 5.98
N VAL A 300 9.79 -6.32 6.48
CA VAL A 300 10.93 -5.41 6.39
C VAL A 300 12.17 -6.18 5.97
N THR A 301 13.21 -5.51 5.48
CA THR A 301 14.49 -6.18 5.16
C THR A 301 15.34 -6.33 6.41
N ASP A 302 16.32 -7.23 6.37
CA ASP A 302 17.41 -7.21 7.36
C ASP A 302 18.27 -5.95 7.14
N ASP A 303 18.87 -5.42 8.21
CA ASP A 303 19.90 -4.38 8.09
C ASP A 303 21.14 -5.04 7.47
N MET A 304 21.37 -4.83 6.17
CA MET A 304 22.76 -4.65 5.78
C MET A 304 23.23 -3.37 6.49
N PRO A 305 24.45 -3.34 7.07
CA PRO A 305 24.95 -2.13 7.71
C PRO A 305 24.71 -0.99 6.74
N VAL A 306 23.98 0.04 7.18
CA VAL A 306 23.71 1.22 6.37
C VAL A 306 25.06 1.81 6.01
N THR A 307 25.57 1.44 4.84
CA THR A 307 26.68 2.14 4.24
C THR A 307 26.10 3.49 3.92
N ARG A 308 26.42 4.48 4.76
CA ARG A 308 26.23 5.88 4.39
C ARG A 308 26.84 6.00 3.00
N ARG A 309 26.02 6.35 2.02
CA ARG A 309 26.55 6.67 0.70
C ARG A 309 27.57 7.80 0.89
N SER A 310 28.58 7.85 0.04
CA SER A 310 29.64 8.85 0.12
C SER A 310 29.13 10.29 0.02
N ASP A 311 27.89 10.49 -0.44
CA ASP A 311 27.15 11.76 -0.48
C ASP A 311 26.39 12.10 0.82
N GLY A 312 26.46 11.26 1.86
CA GLY A 312 25.75 11.44 3.13
C GLY A 312 24.29 10.93 3.13
N GLY A 313 23.81 10.39 2.00
CA GLY A 313 22.51 9.73 1.90
C GLY A 313 22.47 8.39 2.63
N LEU A 314 21.33 8.06 3.24
CA LEU A 314 21.05 6.71 3.71
C LEU A 314 20.88 5.80 2.49
N ASP A 315 21.51 4.63 2.49
CA ASP A 315 21.27 3.64 1.44
C ASP A 315 19.80 3.24 1.47
N ASP A 316 19.10 3.57 0.39
CA ASP A 316 17.64 3.53 0.29
C ASP A 316 17.10 2.09 0.11
N THR A 317 17.97 1.10 0.34
CA THR A 317 17.72 -0.33 0.12
C THR A 317 17.00 -1.00 1.29
N ASN A 318 17.05 -0.39 2.47
CA ASN A 318 16.39 -0.95 3.65
C ASN A 318 14.90 -0.68 3.58
N ILE A 319 14.05 -1.69 3.70
CA ILE A 319 12.60 -1.49 3.81
C ILE A 319 12.28 -1.46 5.31
N LEU A 320 11.80 -0.33 5.83
CA LEU A 320 11.46 -0.11 7.25
C LEU A 320 9.95 -0.22 7.53
N GLY A 321 9.13 -0.23 6.49
CA GLY A 321 7.71 -0.49 6.58
C GLY A 321 7.19 -0.93 5.23
N THR A 322 6.08 -1.67 5.23
CA THR A 322 5.46 -2.18 4.02
C THR A 322 3.95 -2.13 4.15
N MET A 323 3.27 -1.63 3.12
CA MET A 323 1.85 -1.85 2.90
C MET A 323 1.65 -3.01 1.93
N CYS A 324 0.73 -3.90 2.25
CA CYS A 324 0.30 -5.01 1.41
C CYS A 324 -1.18 -4.82 1.07
N LEU A 325 -1.55 -5.01 -0.19
CA LEU A 325 -2.92 -4.93 -0.67
C LEU A 325 -3.28 -6.20 -1.44
N ASP A 326 -4.39 -6.82 -1.05
CA ASP A 326 -4.87 -8.05 -1.67
C ASP A 326 -5.20 -7.87 -3.15
N ARG A 327 -4.85 -8.88 -3.93
CA ARG A 327 -5.14 -8.91 -5.36
C ARG A 327 -6.66 -8.89 -5.65
N ASN A 328 -7.53 -9.46 -4.84
CA ASN A 328 -8.98 -9.43 -5.14
C ASN A 328 -9.57 -8.04 -4.87
N VAL A 329 -9.03 -7.33 -3.89
CA VAL A 329 -9.40 -5.93 -3.64
C VAL A 329 -8.88 -5.05 -4.78
N LEU A 330 -7.58 -5.11 -5.09
CA LEU A 330 -6.98 -4.30 -6.14
C LEU A 330 -7.53 -4.65 -7.53
N TRP A 331 -7.40 -5.90 -7.95
CA TRP A 331 -7.78 -6.34 -9.29
C TRP A 331 -9.28 -6.52 -9.40
N GLY A 332 -9.87 -7.31 -8.51
CA GLY A 332 -11.28 -7.70 -8.61
C GLY A 332 -12.23 -6.52 -8.54
N ARG A 333 -11.99 -5.56 -7.63
CA ARG A 333 -12.91 -4.43 -7.44
C ARG A 333 -12.55 -3.21 -8.27
N HIS A 334 -11.28 -2.99 -8.56
CA HIS A 334 -10.84 -1.70 -9.10
C HIS A 334 -10.26 -1.80 -10.51
N PHE A 335 -9.29 -2.68 -10.77
CA PHE A 335 -8.60 -2.67 -12.07
C PHE A 335 -9.32 -3.47 -13.16
N ILE A 336 -9.85 -4.65 -12.85
CA ILE A 336 -10.47 -5.56 -13.83
C ILE A 336 -11.61 -4.90 -14.62
N PRO A 337 -12.55 -4.14 -14.00
CA PRO A 337 -13.62 -3.48 -14.76
C PRO A 337 -13.11 -2.61 -15.91
N TYR A 338 -12.01 -1.86 -15.71
CA TYR A 338 -11.41 -1.02 -16.75
C TYR A 338 -10.72 -1.82 -17.87
N LEU A 339 -10.50 -3.12 -17.68
CA LEU A 339 -9.90 -4.01 -18.66
C LEU A 339 -10.94 -4.77 -19.49
N ASN A 340 -12.23 -4.79 -19.10
CA ASN A 340 -13.28 -5.45 -19.87
C ASN A 340 -13.39 -4.97 -21.33
N PRO A 341 -13.19 -3.66 -21.65
CA PRO A 341 -13.17 -3.19 -23.03
C PRO A 341 -12.11 -3.88 -23.89
N ILE A 342 -10.97 -4.30 -23.32
CA ILE A 342 -9.94 -5.07 -24.03
C ILE A 342 -10.52 -6.40 -24.48
N VAL A 343 -11.19 -7.08 -23.55
CA VAL A 343 -11.76 -8.40 -23.81
C VAL A 343 -12.86 -8.29 -24.88
N LYS A 344 -13.70 -7.26 -24.79
CA LYS A 344 -14.69 -6.96 -25.83
C LYS A 344 -14.02 -6.76 -27.19
N GLN A 345 -13.08 -5.84 -27.30
CA GLN A 345 -12.47 -5.47 -28.59
C GLN A 345 -11.60 -6.58 -29.21
N THR A 346 -11.20 -7.58 -28.43
CA THR A 346 -10.39 -8.72 -28.91
C THR A 346 -11.21 -10.00 -29.14
N GLN A 347 -12.47 -10.01 -28.70
CA GLN A 347 -13.40 -11.10 -28.93
C GLN A 347 -13.87 -11.10 -30.39
N VAL A 348 -13.67 -12.22 -31.08
CA VAL A 348 -14.23 -12.46 -32.41
C VAL A 348 -15.53 -13.26 -32.31
N HIS A 349 -16.49 -12.88 -33.13
CA HIS A 349 -17.76 -13.57 -33.35
C HIS A 349 -17.93 -13.91 -34.82
N LEU A 350 -18.45 -15.10 -35.09
CA LEU A 350 -18.72 -15.60 -36.43
C LEU A 350 -20.15 -15.22 -36.85
N LYS A 351 -20.31 -14.50 -37.97
CA LYS A 351 -21.61 -14.05 -38.50
C LYS A 351 -21.84 -14.52 -39.94
N ASN A 352 -23.11 -14.53 -40.36
CA ASN A 352 -23.55 -14.74 -41.75
C ASN A 352 -22.92 -15.97 -42.44
N CYS A 353 -22.78 -17.08 -41.71
CA CYS A 353 -22.13 -18.29 -42.20
C CYS A 353 -23.08 -19.07 -43.11
N GLU A 354 -22.85 -18.98 -44.42
CA GLU A 354 -23.74 -19.48 -45.47
C GLU A 354 -22.95 -20.26 -46.52
N ILE A 355 -23.59 -21.29 -47.08
CA ILE A 355 -23.11 -22.05 -48.24
C ILE A 355 -24.04 -21.70 -49.40
N HIS A 356 -23.47 -21.34 -50.55
CA HIS A 356 -24.17 -20.98 -51.78
C HIS A 356 -23.66 -21.86 -52.93
N PRO A 357 -24.16 -23.09 -53.09
CA PRO A 357 -23.57 -24.09 -53.97
C PRO A 357 -23.41 -23.67 -55.43
N ASP A 358 -24.36 -22.87 -55.91
CA ASP A 358 -24.46 -22.39 -57.30
C ASP A 358 -23.80 -21.02 -57.52
N SER A 359 -23.28 -20.39 -56.47
CA SER A 359 -22.59 -19.10 -56.54
C SER A 359 -21.10 -19.27 -56.87
N GLU A 360 -20.51 -18.25 -57.50
CA GLU A 360 -19.05 -18.18 -57.63
C GLU A 360 -18.35 -18.07 -56.27
N GLN A 361 -19.01 -17.41 -55.31
CA GLN A 361 -18.63 -17.36 -53.90
C GLN A 361 -19.44 -18.40 -53.13
N ARG A 362 -18.97 -19.65 -53.15
CA ARG A 362 -19.68 -20.78 -52.53
C ARG A 362 -19.80 -20.73 -51.03
N TYR A 363 -18.95 -19.95 -50.37
CA TYR A 363 -18.93 -19.82 -48.93
C TYR A 363 -18.93 -18.34 -48.60
N ARG A 364 -19.89 -17.92 -47.79
CA ARG A 364 -19.97 -16.56 -47.26
C ARG A 364 -19.97 -16.62 -45.75
N PHE A 365 -19.20 -15.75 -45.14
CA PHE A 365 -19.17 -15.53 -43.70
C PHE A 365 -18.64 -14.12 -43.47
N SER A 366 -18.93 -13.57 -42.31
CA SER A 366 -18.33 -12.31 -41.85
C SER A 366 -17.87 -12.46 -40.42
N LEU A 367 -16.90 -11.64 -40.04
CA LEU A 367 -16.37 -11.56 -38.69
C LEU A 367 -16.90 -10.28 -38.05
N ALA A 368 -17.20 -10.34 -36.76
CA ALA A 368 -17.47 -9.16 -35.95
C ALA A 368 -16.60 -9.19 -34.69
N PHE A 369 -16.07 -8.04 -34.30
CA PHE A 369 -15.30 -7.90 -33.07
C PHE A 369 -16.14 -7.23 -31.99
N GLY A 370 -16.21 -7.85 -30.81
CA GLY A 370 -16.80 -7.30 -29.59
C GLY A 370 -18.30 -7.07 -29.57
N ASP A 371 -19.01 -7.40 -30.65
CA ASP A 371 -20.47 -7.27 -30.73
C ASP A 371 -21.05 -8.45 -31.53
N ASP A 372 -21.82 -9.29 -30.87
CA ASP A 372 -22.58 -10.39 -31.48
C ASP A 372 -24.07 -10.10 -31.66
N GLY A 373 -24.52 -8.89 -31.31
CA GLY A 373 -25.92 -8.47 -31.27
C GLY A 373 -26.65 -8.80 -29.95
N VAL A 374 -26.07 -9.64 -29.10
CA VAL A 374 -26.59 -9.97 -27.76
C VAL A 374 -25.77 -9.23 -26.69
N HIS A 375 -24.46 -9.31 -26.80
CA HIS A 375 -23.47 -8.72 -25.90
C HIS A 375 -22.84 -7.50 -26.57
N THR A 376 -23.42 -6.33 -26.32
CA THR A 376 -23.00 -5.06 -26.96
C THR A 376 -22.31 -4.10 -26.00
N ASN A 377 -22.39 -4.31 -24.68
CA ASN A 377 -21.76 -3.48 -23.66
C ASN A 377 -20.54 -4.20 -23.04
N SER A 378 -19.41 -3.51 -22.87
CA SER A 378 -18.23 -4.05 -22.18
C SER A 378 -18.48 -4.41 -20.71
N ASP A 379 -19.52 -3.88 -20.10
CA ASP A 379 -19.91 -4.19 -18.72
C ASP A 379 -20.70 -5.49 -18.61
N ASP A 380 -21.04 -6.14 -19.73
CA ASP A 380 -21.68 -7.44 -19.71
C ASP A 380 -20.78 -8.46 -18.99
N ASN A 381 -21.40 -9.31 -18.17
CA ASN A 381 -20.73 -10.45 -17.54
C ASN A 381 -19.99 -11.33 -18.56
N TYR A 382 -20.49 -11.35 -19.81
CA TYR A 382 -19.83 -12.00 -20.93
C TYR A 382 -18.40 -11.48 -21.17
N PHE A 383 -18.11 -10.18 -20.97
CA PHE A 383 -16.79 -9.59 -21.23
C PHE A 383 -15.89 -9.49 -20.01
N LEU A 384 -16.31 -9.95 -18.83
CA LEU A 384 -15.49 -9.89 -17.62
C LEU A 384 -14.12 -10.54 -17.83
N MET A 385 -13.06 -9.77 -17.60
CA MET A 385 -11.70 -10.29 -17.60
C MET A 385 -11.52 -11.25 -16.43
N GLN A 386 -11.42 -12.55 -16.71
CA GLN A 386 -11.14 -13.58 -15.72
C GLN A 386 -9.69 -14.09 -15.87
N PRO A 387 -9.10 -14.67 -14.82
CA PRO A 387 -7.80 -15.33 -14.93
C PRO A 387 -7.88 -16.49 -15.93
N MET A 388 -7.41 -16.27 -17.15
CA MET A 388 -7.32 -17.25 -18.25
C MET A 388 -8.64 -17.94 -18.64
N THR A 389 -9.65 -17.17 -19.06
CA THR A 389 -10.77 -17.77 -19.80
C THR A 389 -10.55 -17.67 -21.30
N GLY A 390 -10.59 -18.82 -21.97
CA GLY A 390 -10.80 -18.88 -23.41
C GLY A 390 -12.28 -18.85 -23.70
N ARG A 391 -12.69 -18.05 -24.68
CA ARG A 391 -14.04 -18.04 -25.21
C ARG A 391 -14.00 -18.57 -26.63
N ASP A 392 -14.76 -19.62 -26.84
CA ASP A 392 -14.83 -20.32 -28.09
C ASP A 392 -16.18 -20.01 -28.75
N ASP A 393 -16.14 -19.69 -30.03
CA ASP A 393 -17.30 -19.62 -30.91
C ASP A 393 -17.07 -20.60 -32.07
N GLN A 394 -18.05 -21.45 -32.35
CA GLN A 394 -17.93 -22.48 -33.37
C GLN A 394 -19.21 -22.57 -34.17
N VAL A 395 -19.07 -22.49 -35.50
CA VAL A 395 -20.17 -22.67 -36.44
C VAL A 395 -19.79 -23.75 -37.44
N ARG A 396 -20.68 -24.72 -37.64
CA ARG A 396 -20.56 -25.73 -38.70
C ARG A 396 -21.82 -25.71 -39.55
N LYS A 397 -21.65 -25.62 -40.86
CA LYS A 397 -22.70 -25.65 -41.86
C LYS A 397 -22.40 -26.75 -42.87
N GLU A 398 -23.45 -27.43 -43.29
CA GLU A 398 -23.39 -28.48 -44.30
C GLU A 398 -24.54 -28.27 -45.29
N ASP A 399 -24.27 -28.52 -46.57
CA ASP A 399 -25.26 -28.44 -47.64
C ASP A 399 -24.98 -29.53 -48.68
N ASP A 400 -26.04 -30.11 -49.23
CA ASP A 400 -26.01 -31.18 -50.22
C ASP A 400 -26.67 -30.70 -51.52
N ALA A 401 -25.85 -30.19 -52.43
CA ALA A 401 -26.33 -29.64 -53.70
C ALA A 401 -25.76 -30.39 -54.89
N GLY A 402 -26.65 -30.94 -55.74
CA GLY A 402 -26.28 -31.67 -56.95
C GLY A 402 -25.36 -32.88 -56.71
N GLY A 403 -25.56 -33.61 -55.61
CA GLY A 403 -24.74 -34.77 -55.23
C GLY A 403 -23.34 -34.42 -54.70
N ARG A 404 -23.13 -33.18 -54.25
CA ARG A 404 -21.89 -32.72 -53.64
C ARG A 404 -22.19 -32.28 -52.20
N ARG A 405 -21.54 -32.94 -51.25
CA ARG A 405 -21.54 -32.49 -49.85
C ARG A 405 -20.52 -31.37 -49.69
N LEU A 406 -21.02 -30.19 -49.34
CA LEU A 406 -20.25 -29.01 -48.98
C LEU A 406 -20.25 -28.88 -47.46
N THR A 407 -19.08 -28.62 -46.88
CA THR A 407 -18.97 -28.36 -45.44
C THR A 407 -18.17 -27.09 -45.23
N LEU A 408 -18.68 -26.21 -44.36
CA LEU A 408 -17.97 -25.05 -43.84
C LEU A 408 -17.95 -25.15 -42.32
N GLU A 409 -16.76 -25.20 -41.76
CA GLU A 409 -16.53 -25.18 -40.31
C GLU A 409 -15.66 -23.97 -39.97
N LEU A 410 -16.17 -23.15 -39.08
CA LEU A 410 -15.56 -21.93 -38.59
C LEU A 410 -15.40 -22.07 -37.08
N LYS A 411 -14.20 -21.75 -36.59
CA LYS A 411 -13.88 -21.71 -35.17
C LYS A 411 -13.20 -20.39 -34.88
N ALA A 412 -13.72 -19.64 -33.92
CA ALA A 412 -13.06 -18.50 -33.35
C ALA A 412 -12.77 -18.79 -31.87
N ARG A 413 -11.59 -18.38 -31.41
CA ARG A 413 -11.19 -18.53 -30.01
C ARG A 413 -10.44 -17.28 -29.56
N SER A 414 -10.93 -16.66 -28.50
CA SER A 414 -10.29 -15.48 -27.92
C SER A 414 -9.90 -15.79 -26.49
N ILE A 415 -8.65 -15.52 -26.13
CA ILE A 415 -8.11 -15.71 -24.78
C ILE A 415 -7.51 -14.39 -24.34
N SER A 416 -7.82 -13.96 -23.13
CA SER A 416 -7.22 -12.78 -22.50
C SER A 416 -6.72 -13.14 -21.10
N GLN A 417 -5.62 -12.52 -20.67
CA GLN A 417 -5.04 -12.75 -19.36
C GLN A 417 -4.32 -11.50 -18.82
N VAL A 418 -4.37 -11.35 -17.50
CA VAL A 418 -3.61 -10.35 -16.73
C VAL A 418 -2.63 -11.09 -15.82
N ILE A 419 -1.34 -10.80 -15.97
CA ILE A 419 -0.27 -11.48 -15.24
C ILE A 419 0.65 -10.43 -14.61
N PRO A 420 0.52 -10.17 -13.30
CA PRO A 420 1.47 -9.37 -12.56
C PRO A 420 2.87 -9.99 -12.61
N LYS A 421 3.88 -9.17 -12.90
CA LYS A 421 5.26 -9.63 -12.98
C LYS A 421 5.86 -9.60 -11.57
N ARG A 422 6.22 -10.79 -11.10
CA ARG A 422 6.73 -11.00 -9.74
C ARG A 422 7.95 -10.12 -9.45
N GLY A 423 7.90 -9.40 -8.32
CA GLY A 423 8.99 -8.56 -7.84
C GLY A 423 9.19 -7.27 -8.63
N GLU A 424 8.30 -6.99 -9.58
CA GLU A 424 8.33 -5.79 -10.41
C GLU A 424 7.04 -4.99 -10.23
N ASN A 425 7.08 -3.74 -10.63
CA ASN A 425 5.94 -2.83 -10.66
C ASN A 425 5.12 -2.99 -11.95
N LYS A 426 5.30 -4.09 -12.69
CA LYS A 426 4.76 -4.30 -14.03
C LYS A 426 3.71 -5.39 -14.06
N VAL A 427 2.73 -5.22 -14.93
CA VAL A 427 1.65 -6.17 -15.16
C VAL A 427 1.50 -6.38 -16.64
N ARG A 428 1.63 -7.63 -17.07
CA ARG A 428 1.45 -8.01 -18.47
C ARG A 428 -0.02 -8.31 -18.72
N ILE A 429 -0.64 -7.56 -19.62
CA ILE A 429 -1.95 -7.89 -20.18
C ILE A 429 -1.70 -8.47 -21.57
N SER A 430 -2.17 -9.67 -21.83
CA SER A 430 -1.94 -10.32 -23.12
C SER A 430 -3.12 -11.17 -23.53
N GLY A 431 -3.16 -11.53 -24.80
CA GLY A 431 -4.17 -12.43 -25.30
C GLY A 431 -3.82 -13.01 -26.66
N ALA A 432 -4.69 -13.89 -27.11
CA ALA A 432 -4.61 -14.48 -28.43
C ALA A 432 -6.02 -14.66 -29.00
N THR A 433 -6.19 -14.23 -30.24
CA THR A 433 -7.41 -14.40 -31.02
C THR A 433 -7.08 -15.30 -32.20
N THR A 434 -7.74 -16.45 -32.28
CA THR A 434 -7.55 -17.44 -33.32
C THR A 434 -8.83 -17.59 -34.13
N ILE A 435 -8.70 -17.58 -35.44
CA ILE A 435 -9.77 -17.96 -36.36
C ILE A 435 -9.27 -19.12 -37.19
N ALA A 436 -10.01 -20.22 -37.21
CA ALA A 436 -9.78 -21.36 -38.07
C ALA A 436 -11.02 -21.56 -38.96
N ILE A 437 -10.75 -21.70 -40.25
CA ILE A 437 -11.75 -21.86 -41.28
C ILE A 437 -11.43 -23.13 -42.04
N TYR A 438 -12.37 -24.05 -42.13
CA TYR A 438 -12.24 -25.28 -42.87
C TYR A 438 -13.41 -25.40 -43.84
N ALA A 439 -13.11 -25.48 -45.12
CA ALA A 439 -14.09 -25.71 -46.17
C ALA A 439 -13.77 -27.03 -46.86
N SER A 440 -14.77 -27.86 -47.15
CA SER A 440 -14.56 -29.09 -47.92
C SER A 440 -15.67 -29.38 -48.91
N GLU A 441 -15.30 -30.04 -50.01
CA GLU A 441 -16.18 -30.53 -51.06
C GLU A 441 -15.78 -31.98 -51.40
N LYS A 442 -16.72 -32.92 -51.34
CA LYS A 442 -16.49 -34.35 -51.67
C LYS A 442 -15.31 -34.98 -50.91
N GLY A 443 -15.13 -34.63 -49.63
CA GLY A 443 -14.05 -35.15 -48.80
C GLY A 443 -12.66 -34.53 -49.04
N LYS A 444 -12.54 -33.58 -49.97
CA LYS A 444 -11.33 -32.77 -50.16
C LYS A 444 -11.54 -31.44 -49.45
N GLY A 445 -10.66 -31.14 -48.49
CA GLY A 445 -10.75 -29.94 -47.66
C GLY A 445 -9.62 -28.95 -47.92
N MET A 446 -9.89 -27.70 -47.59
CA MET A 446 -8.90 -26.66 -47.37
C MET A 446 -9.16 -26.03 -46.00
N GLY A 447 -8.08 -25.82 -45.26
CA GLY A 447 -8.09 -25.17 -43.98
C GLY A 447 -7.18 -23.95 -43.97
N PHE A 448 -7.66 -22.90 -43.34
CA PHE A 448 -6.88 -21.72 -42.97
C PHE A 448 -7.01 -21.53 -41.48
N ALA A 449 -5.93 -21.15 -40.82
CA ALA A 449 -6.02 -20.60 -39.48
C ALA A 449 -5.09 -19.41 -39.35
N THR A 450 -5.54 -18.40 -38.64
CA THR A 450 -4.72 -17.26 -38.23
C THR A 450 -4.85 -17.08 -36.74
N THR A 451 -3.72 -16.84 -36.07
CA THR A 451 -3.68 -16.52 -34.65
C THR A 451 -2.96 -15.20 -34.49
N GLY A 452 -3.70 -14.18 -34.05
CA GLY A 452 -3.16 -12.89 -33.61
C GLY A 452 -2.89 -12.94 -32.11
N LYS A 453 -1.62 -12.80 -31.72
CA LYS A 453 -1.19 -12.65 -30.32
C LYS A 453 -0.93 -11.18 -30.04
N TRP A 454 -1.40 -10.69 -28.91
CA TRP A 454 -1.20 -9.31 -28.52
C TRP A 454 -0.72 -9.18 -27.07
N GLU A 455 0.02 -8.11 -26.79
CA GLU A 455 0.59 -7.84 -25.46
C GLU A 455 0.69 -6.34 -25.16
N LEU A 456 0.25 -5.97 -23.95
CA LEU A 456 0.37 -4.67 -23.31
C LEU A 456 1.09 -4.85 -21.97
N SER A 457 1.84 -3.84 -21.53
CA SER A 457 2.40 -3.80 -20.18
C SER A 457 1.83 -2.59 -19.45
N MET A 458 1.23 -2.81 -18.27
CA MET A 458 0.97 -1.72 -17.33
C MET A 458 2.15 -1.61 -16.37
N GLU A 459 2.48 -0.40 -15.97
CA GLU A 459 3.48 -0.10 -14.97
C GLU A 459 2.84 0.76 -13.88
N VAL A 460 2.83 0.25 -12.65
CA VAL A 460 2.38 0.98 -11.47
C VAL A 460 3.56 1.83 -10.99
N LYS A 461 3.38 3.15 -10.95
CA LYS A 461 4.42 4.11 -10.61
C LYS A 461 4.27 4.64 -9.20
N ALA A 462 5.32 5.38 -8.81
CA ALA A 462 5.56 5.94 -7.48
C ALA A 462 4.30 6.56 -6.87
N VAL A 463 4.15 6.33 -5.58
CA VAL A 463 2.96 6.67 -4.85
C VAL A 463 3.16 8.03 -4.19
N ASP A 464 3.06 9.11 -4.96
CA ASP A 464 3.16 10.45 -4.37
C ASP A 464 1.95 10.67 -3.46
N ASP A 465 2.23 10.65 -2.16
CA ASP A 465 1.24 10.89 -1.13
C ASP A 465 0.08 9.88 -1.10
N GLY A 466 0.39 8.60 -1.22
CA GLY A 466 -0.63 7.53 -1.24
C GLY A 466 -1.30 7.30 -2.60
N ARG A 467 -1.07 8.15 -3.61
CA ARG A 467 -1.73 8.03 -4.92
C ARG A 467 -1.05 7.04 -5.87
N LEU A 468 -1.75 6.01 -6.34
CA LEU A 468 -1.23 5.13 -7.39
C LEU A 468 -1.35 5.78 -8.78
N TYR A 469 -0.25 5.76 -9.53
CA TYR A 469 -0.25 6.10 -10.95
C TYR A 469 -0.03 4.83 -11.78
N VAL A 470 -0.69 4.73 -12.92
CA VAL A 470 -0.61 3.57 -13.80
C VAL A 470 -0.32 4.08 -15.20
N ASP A 471 0.82 3.67 -15.74
CA ASP A 471 1.17 3.91 -17.13
C ASP A 471 0.99 2.64 -17.95
N VAL A 472 0.60 2.80 -19.22
CA VAL A 472 0.48 1.70 -20.17
C VAL A 472 1.55 1.86 -21.24
N VAL A 473 2.36 0.82 -21.40
CA VAL A 473 3.54 0.76 -22.28
C VAL A 473 3.45 -0.47 -23.18
N TYR A 474 3.90 -0.34 -24.43
CA TYR A 474 4.07 -1.50 -25.30
C TYR A 474 5.43 -2.14 -25.05
N PRO A 475 5.52 -3.47 -24.87
CA PRO A 475 6.80 -4.14 -24.69
C PRO A 475 7.66 -4.11 -25.96
N ASN A 476 7.05 -3.99 -27.14
CA ASN A 476 7.69 -3.98 -28.46
C ASN A 476 7.07 -2.88 -29.36
N ASN A 477 7.73 -2.57 -30.49
CA ASN A 477 7.22 -1.60 -31.48
C ASN A 477 5.88 -1.99 -32.13
N SER A 478 5.49 -3.28 -32.08
CA SER A 478 4.18 -3.77 -32.51
C SER A 478 3.54 -4.55 -31.36
N PRO A 479 2.37 -4.15 -30.86
CA PRO A 479 1.69 -4.86 -29.77
C PRO A 479 1.01 -6.15 -30.25
N VAL A 480 0.89 -6.37 -31.57
CA VAL A 480 0.25 -7.55 -32.17
C VAL A 480 1.24 -8.28 -33.09
N SER A 481 1.20 -9.60 -33.07
CA SER A 481 1.92 -10.51 -33.97
C SER A 481 0.98 -11.58 -34.50
N PHE A 482 1.18 -12.02 -35.74
CA PHE A 482 0.31 -12.99 -36.39
C PHE A 482 1.08 -14.25 -36.80
N THR A 483 0.40 -15.38 -36.74
CA THR A 483 0.88 -16.66 -37.27
C THR A 483 -0.21 -17.27 -38.12
N HIS A 484 0.18 -17.82 -39.27
CA HIS A 484 -0.77 -18.38 -40.24
C HIS A 484 -0.50 -19.86 -40.43
N TRP A 485 -1.57 -20.60 -40.62
CA TRP A 485 -1.55 -21.98 -41.07
C TRP A 485 -2.46 -22.11 -42.29
N GLN A 486 -1.96 -22.82 -43.29
CA GLN A 486 -2.72 -23.18 -44.48
C GLN A 486 -2.46 -24.65 -44.78
N GLY A 487 -3.52 -25.40 -45.06
CA GLY A 487 -3.43 -26.81 -45.42
C GLY A 487 -4.54 -27.23 -46.36
N GLY A 488 -4.29 -28.26 -47.17
CA GLY A 488 -5.29 -28.86 -48.06
C GLY A 488 -5.00 -28.69 -49.55
N GLU A 489 -5.94 -29.14 -50.37
CA GLU A 489 -5.79 -29.12 -51.84
C GLU A 489 -6.08 -27.73 -52.41
N SER A 490 -5.07 -27.18 -53.10
CA SER A 490 -5.09 -25.81 -53.62
C SER A 490 -6.31 -25.52 -54.52
N LYS A 491 -6.83 -26.48 -55.29
CA LYS A 491 -7.90 -26.31 -56.30
C LYS A 491 -9.24 -25.73 -55.80
N LEU A 492 -9.45 -25.58 -54.49
CA LEU A 492 -10.60 -24.90 -53.89
C LEU A 492 -10.44 -23.36 -53.76
N TRP A 493 -9.45 -22.74 -54.46
CA TRP A 493 -9.08 -21.30 -54.43
C TRP A 493 -10.17 -20.23 -54.62
N ARG A 494 -11.46 -20.56 -54.76
CA ARG A 494 -12.54 -19.56 -54.81
C ARG A 494 -13.02 -19.14 -53.42
N PHE A 495 -12.23 -19.43 -52.39
CA PHE A 495 -12.53 -19.14 -51.00
C PHE A 495 -11.83 -17.85 -50.55
N ASP A 496 -12.58 -16.89 -50.03
CA ASP A 496 -12.07 -15.56 -49.64
C ASP A 496 -11.34 -15.56 -48.28
N GLY A 497 -10.75 -16.70 -47.90
CA GLY A 497 -10.11 -16.90 -46.61
C GLY A 497 -8.97 -15.91 -46.35
N HIS A 498 -8.24 -15.53 -47.39
CA HIS A 498 -7.19 -14.51 -47.28
C HIS A 498 -7.74 -13.11 -46.94
N LYS A 499 -8.91 -12.72 -47.48
CA LYS A 499 -9.54 -11.45 -47.10
C LYS A 499 -10.06 -11.48 -45.67
N ALA A 500 -10.62 -12.61 -45.23
CA ALA A 500 -11.04 -12.76 -43.84
C ALA A 500 -9.85 -12.69 -42.87
N ILE A 501 -8.71 -13.28 -43.23
CA ILE A 501 -7.46 -13.18 -42.47
C ILE A 501 -6.98 -11.72 -42.43
N ALA A 502 -6.88 -11.05 -43.58
CA ALA A 502 -6.45 -9.66 -43.64
C ALA A 502 -7.38 -8.73 -42.84
N GLN A 503 -8.70 -8.92 -42.96
CA GLN A 503 -9.68 -8.17 -42.18
C GLN A 503 -9.49 -8.41 -40.68
N MET A 504 -9.26 -9.66 -40.25
CA MET A 504 -8.97 -9.96 -38.85
C MET A 504 -7.70 -9.24 -38.38
N GLU A 505 -6.64 -9.26 -39.19
CA GLU A 505 -5.37 -8.64 -38.86
C GLU A 505 -5.49 -7.12 -38.68
N ASP A 506 -6.14 -6.47 -39.64
CA ASP A 506 -6.36 -5.03 -39.63
C ASP A 506 -7.23 -4.59 -38.46
N GLU A 507 -8.37 -5.26 -38.23
CA GLU A 507 -9.28 -4.94 -37.12
C GLU A 507 -8.65 -5.22 -35.76
N LEU A 508 -7.96 -6.36 -35.59
CA LEU A 508 -7.30 -6.66 -34.32
C LEU A 508 -6.18 -5.67 -34.03
N ARG A 509 -5.38 -5.29 -35.03
CA ARG A 509 -4.33 -4.27 -34.89
C ARG A 509 -4.92 -2.93 -34.49
N LYS A 510 -5.93 -2.46 -35.23
CA LYS A 510 -6.64 -1.20 -34.96
C LYS A 510 -7.24 -1.17 -33.55
N ASN A 511 -7.88 -2.26 -33.13
CA ASN A 511 -8.47 -2.39 -31.81
C ASN A 511 -7.41 -2.33 -30.71
N ILE A 512 -6.31 -3.09 -30.81
CA ILE A 512 -5.22 -3.07 -29.82
C ILE A 512 -4.50 -1.71 -29.77
N GLU A 513 -4.33 -1.04 -30.90
CA GLU A 513 -3.76 0.30 -30.97
C GLU A 513 -4.68 1.32 -30.28
N GLY A 514 -5.98 1.30 -30.59
CA GLY A 514 -6.98 2.16 -29.94
C GLY A 514 -7.12 1.90 -28.43
N LEU A 515 -6.91 0.66 -27.98
CA LEU A 515 -6.98 0.30 -26.56
C LEU A 515 -5.88 0.94 -25.74
N LYS A 516 -4.68 1.18 -26.29
CA LYS A 516 -3.65 1.89 -25.52
C LYS A 516 -4.11 3.29 -25.17
N ASP A 517 -4.58 4.04 -26.16
CA ASP A 517 -5.02 5.41 -25.93
C ASP A 517 -6.22 5.43 -24.98
N TYR A 518 -7.15 4.48 -25.13
CA TYR A 518 -8.24 4.28 -24.19
C TYR A 518 -7.74 4.01 -22.77
N LEU A 519 -6.87 3.03 -22.56
CA LEU A 519 -6.40 2.66 -21.22
C LEU A 519 -5.54 3.77 -20.61
N GLN A 520 -4.68 4.41 -21.39
CA GLN A 520 -3.92 5.57 -20.94
C GLN A 520 -4.86 6.70 -20.54
N HIS A 521 -5.87 7.00 -21.33
CA HIS A 521 -6.86 8.02 -21.01
C HIS A 521 -7.68 7.66 -19.77
N THR A 522 -8.22 6.44 -19.71
CA THR A 522 -9.01 5.92 -18.58
C THR A 522 -8.16 5.91 -17.31
N PHE A 523 -7.00 5.25 -17.28
CA PHE A 523 -6.17 5.26 -16.07
C PHE A 523 -5.68 6.65 -15.71
N LYS A 524 -5.23 7.46 -16.68
CA LYS A 524 -4.76 8.82 -16.39
C LYS A 524 -5.87 9.71 -15.85
N ASN A 525 -7.07 9.68 -16.42
CA ASN A 525 -8.15 10.59 -16.02
C ASN A 525 -8.88 10.04 -14.81
N THR A 526 -9.31 8.78 -14.82
CA THR A 526 -9.99 8.16 -13.70
C THR A 526 -9.10 8.13 -12.46
N LEU A 527 -7.82 7.75 -12.55
CA LEU A 527 -6.94 7.78 -11.37
C LEU A 527 -6.52 9.21 -10.98
N LYS A 528 -6.51 10.18 -11.89
CA LYS A 528 -6.18 11.58 -11.53
C LYS A 528 -7.36 12.31 -10.90
N GLU A 529 -8.54 12.15 -11.47
CA GLU A 529 -9.78 12.79 -11.03
C GLU A 529 -10.30 12.15 -9.74
N HIS A 530 -10.13 10.84 -9.61
CA HIS A 530 -10.69 10.11 -8.48
C HIS A 530 -9.63 9.70 -7.45
N GLN A 531 -8.35 9.59 -7.83
CA GLN A 531 -7.23 9.29 -6.92
C GLN A 531 -7.42 7.98 -6.16
N PHE A 532 -6.90 6.89 -6.71
CA PHE A 532 -6.71 5.67 -5.93
C PHE A 532 -5.69 5.96 -4.83
N ILE A 533 -6.16 6.15 -3.61
CA ILE A 533 -5.35 6.47 -2.43
C ILE A 533 -5.22 5.22 -1.58
N LEU A 534 -3.98 4.77 -1.41
CA LEU A 534 -3.63 3.69 -0.50
C LEU A 534 -3.85 4.11 0.95
N ALA A 535 -4.22 3.15 1.81
CA ALA A 535 -4.35 3.37 3.24
C ALA A 535 -3.03 3.89 3.85
N GLY A 536 -3.13 4.92 4.69
CA GLY A 536 -1.98 5.65 5.20
C GLY A 536 -1.39 6.69 4.22
N GLY A 537 -2.03 6.92 3.06
CA GLY A 537 -1.81 8.11 2.23
C GLY A 537 -1.99 9.38 3.05
N GLY A 538 -1.26 10.44 2.74
CA GLY A 538 -1.15 11.62 3.61
C GLY A 538 -0.04 11.52 4.64
N TYR A 539 0.15 10.32 5.19
CA TYR A 539 0.93 10.12 6.40
C TYR A 539 2.26 9.39 6.16
N PHE A 540 2.30 8.49 5.19
CA PHE A 540 3.52 7.84 4.72
C PHE A 540 4.00 8.39 3.37
N TYR A 541 5.31 8.46 3.20
CA TYR A 541 5.92 8.35 1.87
C TYR A 541 5.81 6.90 1.42
N MET A 542 5.26 6.72 0.22
CA MET A 542 5.02 5.42 -0.37
C MET A 542 5.83 5.29 -1.66
N LYS A 543 6.63 4.24 -1.78
CA LYS A 543 7.51 4.06 -2.95
C LYS A 543 7.65 2.59 -3.34
N ASN A 544 8.27 2.38 -4.50
CA ASN A 544 8.65 1.06 -4.99
C ASN A 544 7.50 0.03 -4.98
N PRO A 545 6.33 0.35 -5.58
CA PRO A 545 5.24 -0.62 -5.68
C PRO A 545 5.73 -1.86 -6.43
N VAL A 546 5.53 -3.06 -5.89
CA VAL A 546 5.91 -4.32 -6.57
C VAL A 546 4.83 -5.38 -6.38
N PHE A 547 4.68 -6.27 -7.35
CA PHE A 547 3.71 -7.35 -7.28
C PHE A 547 4.31 -8.65 -6.72
N THR A 548 3.53 -9.35 -5.88
CA THR A 548 3.84 -10.73 -5.51
C THR A 548 3.54 -11.69 -6.67
N LYS A 549 3.96 -12.95 -6.55
CA LYS A 549 3.56 -14.00 -7.52
C LYS A 549 2.03 -14.19 -7.58
N LYS A 550 1.33 -13.92 -6.48
CA LYS A 550 -0.13 -13.98 -6.38
C LYS A 550 -0.83 -12.73 -6.95
N GLY A 551 -0.07 -11.68 -7.29
CA GLY A 551 -0.61 -10.43 -7.80
C GLY A 551 -0.99 -9.41 -6.73
N ASP A 552 -0.65 -9.67 -5.47
CA ASP A 552 -0.81 -8.70 -4.38
C ASP A 552 0.17 -7.55 -4.59
N LEU A 553 -0.23 -6.34 -4.21
CA LEU A 553 0.61 -5.15 -4.31
C LEU A 553 1.35 -4.93 -2.98
N LEU A 554 2.66 -4.80 -3.04
CA LEU A 554 3.51 -4.41 -1.92
C LEU A 554 4.05 -3.01 -2.18
N VAL A 555 4.01 -2.15 -1.17
CA VAL A 555 4.49 -0.77 -1.25
C VAL A 555 5.37 -0.47 -0.05
N GLU A 556 6.55 0.09 -0.29
CA GLU A 556 7.44 0.49 0.79
C GLU A 556 6.91 1.75 1.48
N LEU A 557 6.97 1.76 2.81
CA LEU A 557 6.54 2.87 3.66
C LEU A 557 7.71 3.55 4.37
N ARG A 558 7.57 4.87 4.52
CA ARG A 558 8.33 5.72 5.44
C ARG A 558 7.42 6.77 6.04
N TYR A 559 7.65 7.16 7.29
CA TYR A 559 6.98 8.32 7.84
C TYR A 559 7.37 9.56 7.04
N LYS A 560 6.40 10.45 6.80
CA LYS A 560 6.74 11.77 6.27
C LYS A 560 7.52 12.65 7.25
N GLY A 561 7.51 12.26 8.53
CA GLY A 561 8.00 13.08 9.63
C GLY A 561 7.05 14.24 9.90
N ILE A 562 7.43 15.07 10.87
CA ILE A 562 6.84 16.39 11.07
C ILE A 562 7.82 17.41 10.50
N PRO A 563 7.38 18.35 9.65
CA PRO A 563 8.26 19.39 9.16
C PRO A 563 8.92 20.18 10.32
N PRO A 564 10.13 20.73 10.15
CA PRO A 564 10.88 21.39 11.23
C PRO A 564 10.15 22.56 11.91
N ASP A 565 9.20 23.19 11.21
CA ASP A 565 8.37 24.27 11.73
C ASP A 565 7.13 23.80 12.49
N GLY A 566 6.93 22.48 12.62
CA GLY A 566 5.75 21.89 13.24
C GLY A 566 4.47 22.10 12.45
N LYS A 567 4.52 22.72 11.27
CA LYS A 567 3.38 22.91 10.39
C LYS A 567 3.42 21.80 9.36
N VAL A 568 2.28 21.16 9.07
CA VAL A 568 2.14 20.26 7.92
C VAL A 568 2.20 21.11 6.64
N SER A 569 3.39 21.60 6.27
CA SER A 569 3.60 22.33 5.04
C SER A 569 4.04 21.37 3.94
N ASP A 570 3.62 21.64 2.70
CA ASP A 570 3.93 20.88 1.50
C ASP A 570 5.46 20.78 1.29
N TYR A 571 6.11 19.79 1.93
CA TYR A 571 7.55 19.50 1.85
C TYR A 571 8.04 19.08 0.44
N ARG A 572 7.14 19.14 -0.56
CA ARG A 572 7.30 18.70 -1.95
C ARG A 572 8.46 19.38 -2.69
N ARG A 573 8.90 20.58 -2.30
CA ARG A 573 9.87 21.37 -3.11
C ARG A 573 11.34 21.09 -2.85
N GLN A 574 11.74 20.61 -1.66
CA GLN A 574 13.18 20.53 -1.34
C GLN A 574 13.84 19.21 -1.71
N GLN A 575 13.11 18.10 -1.84
CA GLN A 575 13.72 16.79 -2.12
C GLN A 575 13.63 16.30 -3.58
N LEU A 576 12.84 16.95 -4.43
CA LEU A 576 12.69 16.56 -5.85
C LEU A 576 13.29 17.56 -6.84
N SER A 577 14.11 18.52 -6.38
CA SER A 577 14.94 19.28 -7.32
C SER A 577 15.94 18.32 -7.97
N PRO A 578 15.92 18.14 -9.30
CA PRO A 578 16.94 17.35 -9.99
C PRO A 578 18.28 18.07 -9.75
N GLN A 579 19.16 17.48 -8.95
CA GLN A 579 20.52 17.99 -8.86
C GLN A 579 21.21 17.81 -10.22
N GLY A 580 21.49 18.94 -10.87
CA GLY A 580 22.64 19.11 -11.76
C GLY A 580 22.62 18.32 -13.07
N GLY A 581 21.67 18.60 -13.96
CA GLY A 581 21.87 18.39 -15.40
C GLY A 581 22.48 19.66 -16.01
N SER A 582 23.72 19.58 -16.47
CA SER A 582 24.40 20.62 -17.24
C SER A 582 23.56 21.11 -18.43
N GLY A 583 23.58 22.42 -18.67
CA GLY A 583 22.68 23.16 -19.54
C GLY A 583 22.45 22.58 -20.93
N VAL A 584 21.17 22.56 -21.30
CA VAL A 584 20.71 22.57 -22.68
C VAL A 584 19.69 23.71 -22.77
N ASP A 585 19.96 24.66 -23.67
CA ASP A 585 19.14 25.84 -23.91
C ASP A 585 17.70 25.45 -24.26
N VAL A 586 16.75 25.96 -23.47
CA VAL A 586 15.32 25.93 -23.79
C VAL A 586 14.97 27.22 -24.54
N PRO A 587 14.30 27.17 -25.70
CA PRO A 587 13.88 28.38 -26.43
C PRO A 587 12.78 29.14 -25.68
N PRO A 588 12.66 30.46 -25.88
CA PRO A 588 11.73 31.29 -25.12
C PRO A 588 10.26 30.96 -25.44
N GLU A 589 9.46 30.91 -24.38
CA GLU A 589 8.01 30.73 -24.39
C GLU A 589 7.32 31.76 -25.30
N VAL A 590 6.46 31.26 -26.17
CA VAL A 590 5.49 32.05 -26.94
C VAL A 590 4.27 32.30 -26.05
N ASN A 591 4.08 33.54 -25.65
CA ASN A 591 2.83 34.03 -25.05
C ASN A 591 1.69 33.88 -26.07
N ALA A 592 0.74 32.99 -25.79
CA ALA A 592 -0.52 32.91 -26.51
C ALA A 592 -1.65 33.41 -25.58
N GLU A 593 -2.08 34.64 -25.82
CA GLU A 593 -3.29 35.22 -25.26
C GLU A 593 -4.53 34.43 -25.74
N SER A 594 -5.38 34.06 -24.79
CA SER A 594 -6.66 33.40 -25.02
C SER A 594 -7.69 34.37 -25.60
N LYS A 595 -8.08 34.18 -26.86
CA LYS A 595 -9.30 34.76 -27.42
C LYS A 595 -10.46 33.79 -27.30
N ILE A 596 -11.43 34.20 -26.49
CA ILE A 596 -12.77 33.65 -26.39
C ILE A 596 -13.49 33.89 -27.73
N ILE A 597 -14.09 32.84 -28.31
CA ILE A 597 -14.99 32.94 -29.46
C ILE A 597 -16.36 32.46 -28.99
N ASP A 598 -17.30 33.40 -28.92
CA ASP A 598 -18.74 33.18 -28.75
C ASP A 598 -19.34 32.63 -30.06
N PHE A 599 -20.13 31.56 -29.95
CA PHE A 599 -20.95 31.06 -31.04
C PHE A 599 -22.42 31.44 -30.80
N ASN A 600 -22.88 32.45 -31.54
CA ASN A 600 -24.29 32.70 -31.83
C ASN A 600 -24.41 33.15 -33.28
N ALA A 601 -24.79 32.21 -34.16
CA ALA A 601 -25.60 32.38 -35.38
C ALA A 601 -25.81 31.01 -36.04
#